data_AF-A0A3D2QYM7-F1
#
_entry.id   AF-A0A3D2QYM7-F1
#
_cell.length_a   1.000
_cell.length_b   1.000
_cell.length_c   1.000
_cell.angle_alpha   90.00
_cell.angle_beta   90.00
_cell.angle_gamma   90.00
#
_symmetry.space_group_name_H-M   'P 1'
#
loop_
_entity.id
_entity.type
_entity.pdbx_description
1 polymer ?
#
loop_
_entity_poly.entity_id
_entity_poly.type
_entity_poly.pdbx_seq_one_letter_code
_entity_poly.pdbx_strand_id
1 'polypeptide(L)'
;MTPVLKSKKLNNVCYDIRGPVLAHSKKMEEEGHRIIKLNIGNPAAFGFDAPDEITQDVIRNMGRASGYTESQGFFEPRKAIMH
;
A
#
# COMPACT_ATOMS: atom_id res chain seq x y z
N MET A 1 1.98 28.67 23.10
CA MET A 1 2.58 27.92 21.97
C MET A 1 1.81 28.28 20.70
N THR A 2 2.51 28.55 19.59
CA THR A 2 1.86 28.83 18.31
C THR A 2 1.51 27.51 17.60
N PRO A 3 0.26 27.32 17.13
CA PRO A 3 -0.14 26.08 16.49
C PRO A 3 0.55 25.92 15.12
N VAL A 4 1.05 24.71 14.85
CA VAL A 4 1.60 24.34 13.54
C VAL A 4 0.45 23.87 12.66
N LEU A 5 0.14 24.66 11.62
CA LEU A 5 -0.95 24.37 10.68
C LEU A 5 -0.45 23.64 9.43
N LYS A 6 -1.35 22.91 8.79
CA LYS A 6 -1.11 22.26 7.49
C LYS A 6 -0.76 23.30 6.42
N SER A 7 0.19 22.96 5.53
CA SER A 7 0.51 23.80 4.36
C SER A 7 -0.71 23.98 3.45
N LYS A 8 -0.88 25.20 2.91
CA LYS A 8 -2.00 25.56 2.02
C LYS A 8 -2.13 24.65 0.80
N LYS A 9 -1.01 24.09 0.30
CA LYS A 9 -1.00 23.15 -0.84
C LYS A 9 -1.83 21.89 -0.62
N LEU A 10 -2.08 21.52 0.64
CA LEU A 10 -2.84 20.33 1.00
C LEU A 10 -4.33 20.62 1.26
N ASN A 11 -4.80 21.86 1.11
CA ASN A 11 -6.17 22.22 1.46
C ASN A 11 -7.22 21.44 0.66
N ASN A 12 -6.91 21.10 -0.59
CA ASN A 12 -7.84 20.43 -1.51
C ASN A 12 -7.41 18.98 -1.83
N VAL A 13 -6.49 18.41 -1.04
CA VAL A 13 -6.05 17.02 -1.22
C VAL A 13 -7.00 16.11 -0.45
N CYS A 14 -7.81 15.33 -1.18
CA CYS A 14 -8.87 14.47 -0.64
C CYS A 14 -8.73 13.02 -1.13
N TYR A 15 -7.62 12.35 -0.80
CA TYR A 15 -7.50 10.90 -1.01
C TYR A 15 -8.00 10.17 0.25
N ASP A 16 -9.28 9.84 0.28
CA ASP A 16 -10.04 9.50 1.50
C ASP A 16 -10.53 8.05 1.58
N ILE A 17 -9.94 7.13 0.81
CA ILE A 17 -10.16 5.67 0.94
C ILE A 17 -10.02 5.21 2.41
N ARG A 18 -9.19 5.91 3.19
CA ARG A 18 -8.97 5.72 4.63
C ARG A 18 -9.44 6.92 5.48
N GLY A 19 -10.53 7.57 5.08
CA GLY A 19 -11.09 8.76 5.70
C GLY A 19 -12.01 8.49 6.91
N PRO A 20 -12.84 9.48 7.29
CA PRO A 20 -13.72 9.39 8.47
C PRO A 20 -14.67 8.19 8.46
N VAL A 21 -15.14 7.78 7.28
CA VAL A 21 -16.02 6.60 7.14
C VAL A 21 -15.30 5.31 7.56
N LEU A 22 -14.02 5.15 7.19
CA LEU A 22 -13.23 4.01 7.63
C LEU A 22 -12.99 4.05 9.15
N ALA A 23 -12.79 5.24 9.73
CA ALA A 23 -12.63 5.38 11.18
C ALA A 23 -13.90 4.93 11.92
N HIS A 24 -15.08 5.30 11.41
CA HIS A 24 -16.35 4.82 11.96
C HIS A 24 -16.52 3.30 11.77
N SER A 25 -16.21 2.77 10.58
CA SER A 25 -16.21 1.33 10.33
C SER A 25 -15.32 0.57 11.30
N LYS A 26 -14.12 1.08 11.64
CA LYS A 26 -13.23 0.46 12.63
C LYS A 26 -13.83 0.46 14.04
N LYS A 27 -14.47 1.56 14.44
CA LYS A 27 -15.17 1.63 15.74
C LYS A 27 -16.26 0.57 15.83
N MET A 28 -17.03 0.37 14.75
CA MET A 28 -18.03 -0.69 14.70
C MET A 28 -17.39 -2.09 14.79
N GLU A 29 -16.23 -2.31 14.14
CA GLU A 29 -15.48 -3.57 14.29
C GLU A 29 -15.02 -3.81 15.72
N GLU A 30 -14.51 -2.78 16.42
CA GLU A 30 -14.12 -2.84 17.84
C GLU A 30 -15.30 -3.12 18.77
N GLU A 31 -16.50 -2.67 18.40
CA GLU A 31 -17.77 -2.97 19.08
C GLU A 31 -18.28 -4.40 18.78
N GLY A 32 -17.57 -5.17 17.95
CA GLY A 32 -17.88 -6.56 17.62
C GLY A 32 -18.71 -6.76 16.34
N HIS A 33 -18.99 -5.69 15.59
CA HIS A 33 -19.69 -5.80 14.32
C HIS A 33 -18.77 -6.32 13.23
N ARG A 34 -19.26 -7.30 12.46
CA ARG A 34 -18.59 -7.71 11.23
C ARG A 34 -18.90 -6.70 10.12
N ILE A 35 -17.88 -6.01 9.62
CA ILE A 35 -18.00 -5.09 8.48
C ILE A 35 -17.40 -5.70 7.22
N ILE A 36 -18.16 -5.71 6.13
CA ILE A 36 -17.66 -6.13 4.81
C ILE A 36 -17.07 -4.91 4.11
N LYS A 37 -15.75 -4.90 3.96
CA LYS A 37 -14.99 -3.79 3.38
C LYS A 37 -14.92 -3.90 1.86
N LEU A 38 -15.83 -3.23 1.16
CA LEU A 38 -15.83 -3.11 -0.31
C LEU A 38 -15.17 -1.81 -0.81
N ASN A 39 -14.51 -1.08 0.08
CA ASN A 39 -13.90 0.23 -0.19
C ASN A 39 -12.44 0.14 -0.67
N ILE A 40 -11.78 -1.01 -0.55
CA ILE A 40 -10.36 -1.17 -0.87
C ILE A 40 -10.12 -2.40 -1.76
N GLY A 41 -9.38 -2.20 -2.85
CA GLY A 41 -8.88 -3.29 -3.68
C GLY A 41 -7.64 -3.93 -3.06
N ASN A 42 -7.78 -4.58 -1.90
CA ASN A 42 -6.71 -5.35 -1.27
C ASN A 42 -6.95 -6.86 -1.52
N PRO A 43 -6.32 -7.49 -2.53
CA PRO A 43 -6.60 -8.87 -2.91
C PRO A 43 -6.40 -9.86 -1.76
N ALA A 44 -5.38 -9.67 -0.93
CA ALA A 44 -5.08 -10.57 0.19
C ALA A 44 -6.24 -10.67 1.21
N ALA A 45 -6.99 -9.58 1.43
CA ALA A 45 -8.16 -9.60 2.31
C ALA A 45 -9.31 -10.45 1.75
N PHE A 46 -9.25 -10.82 0.47
CA PHE A 46 -10.22 -11.67 -0.23
C PHE A 46 -9.63 -13.03 -0.64
N GLY A 47 -8.48 -13.42 -0.07
CA GLY A 47 -7.90 -14.76 -0.28
C GLY A 47 -7.10 -14.91 -1.57
N PHE A 48 -6.67 -13.81 -2.19
CA PHE A 48 -5.74 -13.85 -3.31
C PHE A 48 -4.31 -13.73 -2.80
N ASP A 49 -3.54 -14.81 -2.96
CA ASP A 49 -2.12 -14.84 -2.65
C ASP A 49 -1.27 -14.54 -3.89
N ALA A 50 -0.02 -14.11 -3.65
CA ALA A 50 0.94 -13.97 -4.74
C ALA A 50 1.33 -15.36 -5.28
N PRO A 51 1.53 -15.52 -6.60
CA PRO A 51 2.07 -16.75 -7.16
C PRO A 51 3.40 -17.17 -6.53
N ASP A 52 3.59 -18.48 -6.36
CA ASP A 52 4.79 -19.05 -5.73
C ASP A 52 6.07 -18.59 -6.42
N GLU A 53 6.07 -18.53 -7.75
CA GLU A 53 7.22 -18.09 -8.57
C GLU A 53 7.67 -16.67 -8.20
N ILE A 54 6.73 -15.75 -7.96
CA ILE A 54 7.04 -14.36 -7.56
C ILE A 54 7.70 -14.38 -6.18
N THR A 55 7.10 -15.10 -5.23
CA THR A 55 7.60 -15.14 -3.85
C THR A 55 8.98 -15.76 -3.77
N GLN A 56 9.21 -16.87 -4.49
CA GLN A 56 10.51 -17.56 -4.55
C GLN A 56 11.59 -16.68 -5.17
N ASP A 57 11.29 -15.97 -6.28
CA ASP A 57 12.25 -15.09 -6.93
C ASP A 57 12.59 -13.88 -6.06
N VAL A 58 11.62 -13.30 -5.33
CA VAL A 58 11.90 -12.24 -4.37
C VAL A 58 12.85 -12.72 -3.27
N ILE A 59 12.60 -13.90 -2.68
CA ILE A 59 13.47 -14.49 -1.65
C ILE A 59 14.89 -14.72 -2.20
N ARG A 60 15.00 -15.33 -3.39
CA ARG A 60 16.29 -15.63 -4.03
C ARG A 60 17.12 -14.37 -4.31
N ASN A 61 16.46 -13.27 -4.66
CA ASN A 61 17.11 -12.01 -4.99
C ASN A 61 17.27 -11.07 -3.79
N MET A 62 16.75 -11.41 -2.61
CA MET A 62 16.79 -10.53 -1.43
C MET A 62 18.23 -10.14 -1.03
N GLY A 63 19.17 -11.09 -1.08
CA GLY A 63 20.56 -10.85 -0.71
C GLY A 63 21.30 -9.84 -1.58
N ARG A 64 20.90 -9.66 -2.85
CA ARG A 64 21.48 -8.64 -3.76
C ARG A 64 20.77 -7.29 -3.69
N ALA A 65 19.67 -7.20 -2.95
CA ALA A 65 18.78 -6.03 -2.92
C ALA A 65 18.96 -5.15 -1.66
N SER A 66 19.99 -5.38 -0.85
CA SER A 66 20.24 -4.59 0.36
C SER A 66 20.85 -3.22 0.09
N GLY A 67 21.51 -3.05 -1.06
CA GLY A 67 22.14 -1.80 -1.47
C GLY A 67 21.21 -0.91 -2.29
N TYR A 68 21.57 0.37 -2.42
CA TYR A 68 20.87 1.27 -3.34
C TYR A 68 21.00 0.80 -4.78
N THR A 69 19.95 1.05 -5.56
CA THR A 69 19.94 0.90 -7.01
C THR A 69 20.01 2.27 -7.69
N GLU A 70 20.13 2.28 -9.00
CA GLU A 70 19.84 3.46 -9.81
C GLU A 70 18.45 4.02 -9.50
N SER A 71 18.25 5.34 -9.68
CA SER A 71 16.99 6.03 -9.36
C SER A 71 15.78 5.51 -10.15
N GLN A 72 16.03 4.91 -11.30
CA GLN A 72 15.02 4.27 -12.14
C GLN A 72 14.76 2.80 -11.78
N GLY A 73 15.54 2.22 -10.86
CA GLY A 73 15.46 0.82 -10.43
C GLY A 73 16.42 -0.13 -11.16
N PHE A 74 16.32 -1.42 -10.82
CA PHE A 74 17.11 -2.50 -11.42
C PHE A 74 16.98 -2.53 -12.95
N PHE A 75 18.04 -2.96 -13.62
CA PHE A 75 18.04 -3.05 -15.09
C PHE A 75 17.15 -4.19 -15.58
N GLU A 76 17.23 -5.36 -14.96
CA GLU A 76 16.55 -6.58 -15.40
C GLU A 76 15.02 -6.44 -15.39
N PRO A 77 14.36 -5.92 -14.32
CA PRO A 77 12.92 -5.67 -14.33
C PRO A 77 12.52 -4.57 -15.32
N ARG A 78 13.32 -3.51 -15.45
CA ARG A 78 13.05 -2.46 -16.45
C ARG A 78 13.06 -3.00 -17.88
N LYS A 79 14.04 -3.86 -18.20
CA LYS A 79 14.12 -4.53 -19.50
C LYS A 79 12.91 -5.44 -19.75
N ALA A 80 12.40 -6.11 -18.72
CA ALA A 80 11.21 -6.95 -18.83
C ALA A 80 9.93 -6.14 -19.11
N ILE A 81 9.82 -4.90 -18.60
CA ILE A 81 8.66 -4.01 -18.81
C ILE A 81 8.63 -3.41 -20.23
N MET A 82 9.78 -3.28 -20.90
CA MET A 82 9.97 -2.56 -22.17
C MET A 82 9.32 -3.22 -23.40
N HIS A 83 8.26 -4.03 -23.25
CA HIS A 83 7.49 -4.59 -24.36
C HIS A 83 7.02 -3.53 -25.36
#